data_AF-Q1RA77-F1
#
_entry.id   AF-Q1RA77-F1
#
_cell.length_a   1.000
_cell.length_b   1.000
_cell.length_c   1.000
_cell.angle_alpha   90.00
_cell.angle_beta   90.00
_cell.angle_gamma   90.00
#
_symmetry.space_group_name_H-M   'P 1'
#
loop_
_entity.id
_entity.type
_entity.pdbx_description
1 polymer ?
#
loop_
_entity_poly.entity_id
_entity_poly.type
_entity_poly.pdbx_seq_one_letter_code
_entity_poly.pdbx_strand_id
1 'polypeptide(L)'
;MTSPFIQQIADNRVCQVLTCLPEKFVVDFANGIDVAQEHIRTAGERTFFRRLKEGLTGEGAARQNAINASVAQGLEASLRWLTELTTSLATTNYAITRVNDRVSSLVSDTARLAHYSADTREQLLILADQVHHKLNHLEEKLHRVDQVQRAQLHLEQIFSWWSAGRYASFSPAGRCYVALEELRWGAFGDVIRQGETGQVNQLLDILRHKALTQMAQESGGSATVRLNTLDWLGGQGREQADNEWHDAINWLGDWCSEEQHPVIWSTTQAAEHLPVRMPRLCSAERLSESMVDEIFQKGAA
;
A
#
# COMPACT_ATOMS: atom_id res chain seq x y z
N MET A 1 25.73 6.73 3.63
CA MET A 1 25.82 5.72 2.55
C MET A 1 24.47 5.01 2.54
N THR A 2 23.73 5.08 1.44
CA THR A 2 22.48 4.32 1.28
C THR A 2 22.81 2.84 1.22
N SER A 3 22.04 2.03 1.94
CA SER A 3 22.23 0.57 1.95
C SER A 3 21.97 -0.03 0.56
N PRO A 4 22.71 -1.08 0.15
CA PRO A 4 22.52 -1.76 -1.13
C PRO A 4 21.06 -2.16 -1.39
N PHE A 5 20.33 -2.53 -0.33
CA PHE A 5 18.92 -2.87 -0.42
C PHE A 5 18.02 -1.66 -0.74
N ILE A 6 18.27 -0.51 -0.11
CA ILE A 6 17.52 0.73 -0.39
C ILE A 6 17.71 1.14 -1.85
N GLN A 7 18.92 0.95 -2.38
CA GLN A 7 19.19 1.19 -3.79
C GLN A 7 18.43 0.20 -4.69
N GLN A 8 18.34 -1.07 -4.31
CA GLN A 8 17.55 -2.08 -5.04
C GLN A 8 16.06 -1.71 -5.12
N ILE A 9 15.45 -1.21 -4.04
CA ILE A 9 14.07 -0.71 -4.07
C ILE A 9 13.96 0.51 -4.98
N ALA A 10 14.91 1.45 -4.89
CA ALA A 10 14.91 2.65 -5.72
C ALA A 10 15.07 2.32 -7.23
N ASP A 11 15.79 1.26 -7.56
CA ASP A 11 16.02 0.80 -8.93
C ASP A 11 14.92 -0.14 -9.44
N ASN A 12 14.03 -0.63 -8.57
CA ASN A 12 12.92 -1.47 -8.98
C ASN A 12 11.90 -0.66 -9.80
N ARG A 13 11.68 -1.07 -11.05
CA ARG A 13 10.80 -0.37 -12.00
C ARG A 13 9.36 -0.22 -11.50
N VAL A 14 8.84 -1.23 -10.80
CA VAL A 14 7.48 -1.16 -10.25
C VAL A 14 7.42 -0.18 -9.09
N CYS A 15 8.41 -0.15 -8.20
CA CYS A 15 8.50 0.87 -7.14
C CYS A 15 8.75 2.29 -7.67
N GLN A 16 9.41 2.43 -8.82
CA GLN A 16 9.53 3.72 -9.50
C GLN A 16 8.20 4.19 -10.08
N VAL A 17 7.37 3.29 -10.60
CA VAL A 17 6.04 3.62 -11.12
C VAL A 17 5.04 3.83 -10.00
N LEU A 18 5.06 2.95 -8.98
CA LEU A 18 4.19 2.95 -7.81
C LEU A 18 4.97 3.39 -6.56
N THR A 19 4.96 4.69 -6.31
CA THR A 19 5.67 5.33 -5.20
C THR A 19 5.09 4.98 -3.82
N CYS A 20 3.87 4.44 -3.76
CA CYS A 20 3.28 3.95 -2.51
C CYS A 20 3.85 2.58 -2.05
N LEU A 21 4.50 1.81 -2.93
CA LEU A 21 4.96 0.46 -2.58
C LEU A 21 6.08 0.43 -1.53
N PRO A 22 7.11 1.29 -1.57
CA PRO A 22 8.11 1.35 -0.50
C PRO A 22 7.47 1.66 0.86
N GLU A 23 6.50 2.58 0.91
CA GLU A 23 5.74 2.91 2.13
C GLU A 23 4.98 1.69 2.67
N LYS A 24 4.25 1.00 1.78
CA LYS A 24 3.54 -0.24 2.11
C LYS A 24 4.48 -1.35 2.60
N PHE A 25 5.66 -1.47 1.98
CA PHE A 25 6.67 -2.45 2.38
C PHE A 25 7.08 -2.26 3.83
N VAL A 26 7.36 -1.02 4.27
CA VAL A 26 7.73 -0.74 5.66
C VAL A 26 6.60 -1.10 6.62
N VAL A 27 5.35 -0.74 6.28
CA VAL A 27 4.19 -1.04 7.12
C VAL A 27 3.95 -2.54 7.24
N ASP A 28 3.94 -3.28 6.13
CA ASP A 28 3.75 -4.73 6.14
C ASP A 28 4.93 -5.46 6.81
N PHE A 29 6.14 -4.95 6.66
CA PHE A 29 7.31 -5.46 7.37
C PHE A 29 7.13 -5.32 8.89
N ALA A 30 6.72 -4.15 9.39
CA ALA A 30 6.43 -3.92 10.80
C ALA A 30 5.32 -4.84 11.33
N ASN A 31 4.25 -5.03 10.54
CA ASN A 31 3.16 -5.93 10.91
C ASN A 31 3.63 -7.39 11.05
N GLY A 32 4.60 -7.81 10.23
CA GLY A 32 5.16 -9.16 10.22
C GLY A 32 6.14 -9.51 11.35
N ILE A 33 6.53 -8.57 12.22
CA ILE A 33 7.58 -8.81 13.24
C ILE A 33 7.17 -9.78 14.37
N ASP A 34 5.87 -10.02 14.58
CA ASP A 34 5.38 -10.69 15.81
C ASP A 34 4.61 -12.00 15.58
N VAL A 35 4.76 -12.64 14.43
CA VAL A 35 3.72 -13.56 13.97
C VAL A 35 4.08 -15.03 14.22
N ALA A 36 3.82 -15.50 15.45
CA ALA A 36 3.51 -16.92 15.77
C ALA A 36 2.17 -17.40 15.11
N GLN A 37 1.74 -16.73 14.04
CA GLN A 37 0.41 -16.73 13.41
C GLN A 37 0.51 -16.45 11.88
N GLU A 38 1.66 -16.73 11.24
CA GLU A 38 1.83 -16.59 9.78
C GLU A 38 1.01 -17.67 9.02
N HIS A 39 -0.08 -18.17 9.61
CA HIS A 39 -0.81 -19.35 9.20
C HIS A 39 -2.14 -19.09 8.47
N ILE A 40 -2.57 -17.85 8.22
CA ILE A 40 -3.91 -17.63 7.60
C ILE A 40 -3.93 -16.52 6.53
N ARG A 41 -2.84 -16.30 5.79
CA ARG A 41 -2.95 -15.62 4.49
C ARG A 41 -2.23 -16.41 3.42
N THR A 42 -2.99 -16.80 2.41
CA THR A 42 -2.62 -17.76 1.36
C THR A 42 -1.25 -17.41 0.78
N ALA A 43 -0.33 -18.37 0.78
CA ALA A 43 1.08 -18.19 0.39
C ALA A 43 1.32 -17.67 -1.05
N GLY A 44 0.27 -17.48 -1.86
CA GLY A 44 0.32 -16.88 -3.19
C GLY A 44 0.10 -15.35 -3.22
N GLU A 45 -0.53 -14.74 -2.21
CA GLU A 45 -1.02 -13.35 -2.24
C GLU A 45 0.06 -12.27 -1.95
N ARG A 46 1.31 -12.68 -1.70
CA ARG A 46 2.39 -11.78 -1.27
C ARG A 46 3.72 -12.06 -1.97
N THR A 47 3.69 -12.53 -3.22
CA THR A 47 4.91 -12.86 -3.98
C THR A 47 5.86 -11.67 -4.14
N PHE A 48 5.35 -10.47 -4.46
CA PHE A 48 6.18 -9.26 -4.58
C PHE A 48 6.82 -8.88 -3.24
N PHE A 49 6.03 -8.82 -2.16
CA PHE A 49 6.53 -8.56 -0.81
C PHE A 49 7.61 -9.54 -0.38
N ARG A 50 7.40 -10.85 -0.63
CA ARG A 50 8.37 -11.89 -0.32
C ARG A 50 9.68 -11.66 -1.06
N ARG A 51 9.64 -11.33 -2.36
CA ARG A 51 10.85 -11.01 -3.15
C ARG A 51 11.60 -9.81 -2.59
N LEU A 52 10.90 -8.75 -2.16
CA LEU A 52 11.53 -7.61 -1.50
C LEU A 52 12.14 -8.01 -0.14
N LYS A 53 11.41 -8.78 0.68
CA LYS A 53 11.89 -9.27 1.97
C LYS A 53 13.13 -10.17 1.83
N GLU A 54 13.16 -11.07 0.85
CA GLU A 54 14.32 -11.91 0.53
C GLU A 54 15.53 -11.08 0.07
N GLY A 55 15.30 -10.01 -0.70
CA GLY A 55 16.34 -9.05 -1.07
C GLY A 55 16.94 -8.32 0.14
N LEU A 56 16.11 -8.01 1.15
CA LEU A 56 16.54 -7.39 2.41
C LEU A 56 17.38 -8.35 3.27
N THR A 57 16.98 -9.62 3.34
CA THR A 57 17.63 -10.63 4.21
C THR A 57 18.84 -11.32 3.56
N GLY A 58 19.02 -11.21 2.24
CA GLY A 58 20.23 -11.67 1.54
C GLY A 58 20.37 -13.20 1.43
N GLU A 59 19.32 -13.89 1.00
CA GLU A 59 19.20 -15.36 1.05
C GLU A 59 20.24 -16.21 0.26
N GLY A 60 21.19 -15.61 -0.45
CA GLY A 60 22.36 -16.36 -0.95
C GLY A 60 23.32 -16.82 0.14
N ALA A 61 23.42 -16.09 1.26
CA ALA A 61 24.38 -16.36 2.35
C ALA A 61 23.71 -16.68 3.70
N ALA A 62 22.47 -16.25 3.92
CA ALA A 62 21.78 -16.41 5.20
C ALA A 62 21.23 -17.82 5.44
N ARG A 63 20.88 -18.59 4.40
CA ARG A 63 20.32 -19.95 4.56
C ARG A 63 21.27 -20.92 5.29
N GLN A 64 22.58 -20.70 5.22
CA GLN A 64 23.54 -21.56 5.91
C GLN A 64 23.72 -21.19 7.40
N ASN A 65 23.36 -19.95 7.81
CA ASN A 65 23.50 -19.47 9.19
C ASN A 65 22.17 -19.47 9.96
N ALA A 66 21.02 -19.36 9.26
CA ALA A 66 19.69 -19.30 9.87
C ALA A 66 19.21 -20.64 10.46
N ILE A 67 19.82 -21.77 10.05
CA ILE A 67 19.52 -23.09 10.64
C ILE A 67 19.92 -23.15 12.13
N ASN A 68 20.71 -22.18 12.64
CA ASN A 68 21.18 -22.13 14.03
C ASN A 68 20.82 -20.84 14.81
N ALA A 69 20.04 -19.90 14.24
CA ALA A 69 19.71 -18.64 14.94
C ALA A 69 18.50 -18.83 15.88
N SER A 70 18.60 -18.32 17.11
CA SER A 70 17.47 -18.34 18.05
C SER A 70 16.39 -17.33 17.65
N VAL A 71 15.14 -17.55 18.07
CA VAL A 71 14.00 -16.62 17.83
C VAL A 71 14.33 -15.19 18.27
N ALA A 72 15.09 -15.04 19.37
CA ALA A 72 15.53 -13.74 19.87
C ALA A 72 16.47 -13.01 18.89
N GLN A 73 17.40 -13.72 18.24
CA GLN A 73 18.30 -13.14 17.24
C GLN A 73 17.55 -12.73 15.95
N GLY A 74 16.53 -13.49 15.56
CA GLY A 74 15.67 -13.14 14.43
C GLY A 74 14.84 -11.87 14.67
N LEU A 75 14.33 -11.70 15.90
CA LEU A 75 13.61 -10.49 16.31
C LEU A 75 14.52 -9.26 16.34
N GLU A 76 15.71 -9.39 16.92
CA GLU A 76 16.71 -8.31 16.97
C GLU A 76 17.07 -7.81 15.55
N ALA A 77 17.34 -8.74 14.62
CA ALA A 77 17.59 -8.40 13.22
C ALA A 77 16.38 -7.69 12.57
N SER A 78 15.16 -8.14 12.87
CA SER A 78 13.92 -7.53 12.38
C SER A 78 13.72 -6.10 12.87
N LEU A 79 14.00 -5.82 14.14
CA LEU A 79 13.93 -4.46 14.69
C LEU A 79 14.97 -3.55 14.03
N ARG A 80 16.21 -4.04 13.84
CA ARG A 80 17.26 -3.29 13.14
C ARG A 80 16.88 -2.93 11.72
N TRP A 81 16.33 -3.89 10.96
CA TRP A 81 15.84 -3.63 9.61
C TRP A 81 14.68 -2.63 9.63
N LEU A 82 13.71 -2.78 10.55
CA LEU A 82 12.60 -1.84 10.64
C LEU A 82 13.07 -0.40 10.92
N THR A 83 14.08 -0.20 11.77
CA THR A 83 14.71 1.11 11.97
C THR A 83 15.26 1.68 10.66
N GLU A 84 16.01 0.90 9.91
CA GLU A 84 16.62 1.33 8.64
C GLU A 84 15.55 1.66 7.58
N LEU A 85 14.55 0.79 7.43
CA LEU A 85 13.43 0.93 6.51
C LEU A 85 12.59 2.17 6.85
N THR A 86 12.25 2.35 8.12
CA THR A 86 11.47 3.51 8.57
C THR A 86 12.23 4.80 8.35
N THR A 87 13.55 4.80 8.54
CA THR A 87 14.38 5.99 8.29
C THR A 87 14.45 6.32 6.80
N SER A 88 14.63 5.30 5.95
CA SER A 88 15.01 5.48 4.55
C SER A 88 13.86 5.51 3.55
N LEU A 89 12.76 4.79 3.83
CA LEU A 89 11.65 4.58 2.89
C LEU A 89 10.33 5.16 3.35
N ALA A 90 10.07 5.20 4.67
CA ALA A 90 8.80 5.71 5.16
C ALA A 90 8.80 7.24 5.21
N THR A 91 8.09 7.89 4.31
CA THR A 91 8.10 9.35 4.15
C THR A 91 6.72 9.97 4.32
N THR A 92 5.64 9.19 4.16
CA THR A 92 4.28 9.69 4.33
C THR A 92 3.84 9.61 5.79
N ASN A 93 2.93 10.51 6.20
CA ASN A 93 2.34 10.46 7.54
C ASN A 93 1.67 9.11 7.79
N TYR A 94 0.95 8.60 6.78
CA TYR A 94 0.25 7.34 6.89
C TYR A 94 1.17 6.17 7.27
N ALA A 95 2.28 5.98 6.55
CA ALA A 95 3.19 4.88 6.84
C ALA A 95 3.82 5.03 8.23
N ILE A 96 4.26 6.24 8.59
CA ILE A 96 4.87 6.51 9.89
C ILE A 96 3.88 6.30 11.04
N THR A 97 2.63 6.74 10.93
CA THR A 97 1.59 6.47 11.93
C THR A 97 1.35 4.97 12.08
N ARG A 98 1.26 4.22 10.98
CA ARG A 98 1.04 2.76 11.04
C ARG A 98 2.21 2.01 11.66
N VAL A 99 3.45 2.42 11.35
CA VAL A 99 4.64 1.87 12.01
C VAL A 99 4.64 2.24 13.50
N ASN A 100 4.30 3.47 13.86
CA ASN A 100 4.23 3.92 15.26
C ASN A 100 3.23 3.10 16.08
N ASP A 101 2.02 2.87 15.55
CA ASP A 101 1.00 2.05 16.19
C ASP A 101 1.52 0.62 16.42
N ARG A 102 2.19 0.05 15.42
CA ARG A 102 2.73 -1.30 15.50
C ARG A 102 3.88 -1.41 16.50
N VAL A 103 4.82 -0.47 16.47
CA VAL A 103 5.95 -0.41 17.42
C VAL A 103 5.44 -0.21 18.85
N SER A 104 4.43 0.64 19.04
CA SER A 104 3.78 0.84 20.35
C SER A 104 3.13 -0.45 20.87
N SER A 105 2.48 -1.24 20.00
CA SER A 105 1.97 -2.57 20.35
C SER A 105 3.10 -3.49 20.79
N LEU A 106 4.19 -3.58 20.02
CA LEU A 106 5.35 -4.42 20.35
C LEU A 106 5.96 -4.03 21.70
N VAL A 107 6.05 -2.73 22.02
CA VAL A 107 6.54 -2.25 23.32
C VAL A 107 5.63 -2.75 24.45
N SER A 108 4.31 -2.70 24.25
CA SER A 108 3.35 -3.22 25.21
C SER A 108 3.48 -4.74 25.41
N ASP A 109 3.61 -5.49 24.31
CA ASP A 109 3.71 -6.96 24.34
C ASP A 109 5.03 -7.44 24.96
N THR A 110 6.14 -6.78 24.66
CA THR A 110 7.46 -7.07 25.24
C THR A 110 7.56 -6.70 26.73
N ALA A 111 6.82 -5.70 27.20
CA ALA A 111 6.71 -5.36 28.61
C ALA A 111 5.97 -6.45 29.41
N ARG A 112 5.05 -7.18 28.77
CA ARG A 112 4.28 -8.27 29.41
C ARG A 112 5.03 -9.60 29.44
N LEU A 113 6.00 -9.79 28.55
CA LEU A 113 6.75 -11.04 28.41
C LEU A 113 8.14 -10.93 29.07
N ALA A 114 8.31 -11.65 30.19
CA ALA A 114 9.55 -11.67 30.98
C ALA A 114 10.74 -12.34 30.26
N HIS A 115 10.54 -12.93 29.08
CA HIS A 115 11.54 -13.73 28.35
C HIS A 115 12.30 -12.97 27.26
N TYR A 116 12.02 -11.68 27.03
CA TYR A 116 12.83 -10.87 26.11
C TYR A 116 14.14 -10.43 26.76
N SER A 117 15.22 -10.44 25.97
CA SER A 117 16.54 -9.96 26.40
C SER A 117 16.49 -8.45 26.70
N ALA A 118 17.41 -7.97 27.54
CA ALA A 118 17.55 -6.54 27.80
C ALA A 118 17.85 -5.76 26.51
N ASP A 119 18.70 -6.32 25.66
CA ASP A 119 19.14 -5.71 24.39
C ASP A 119 17.96 -5.54 23.40
N THR A 120 17.09 -6.54 23.28
CA THR A 120 15.89 -6.47 22.42
C THR A 120 14.92 -5.38 22.91
N ARG A 121 14.75 -5.24 24.24
CA ARG A 121 13.91 -4.18 24.81
C ARG A 121 14.50 -2.79 24.55
N GLU A 122 15.81 -2.64 24.71
CA GLU A 122 16.51 -1.38 24.43
C GLU A 122 16.36 -0.98 22.96
N GLN A 123 16.60 -1.88 22.01
CA GLN A 123 16.44 -1.60 20.58
C GLN A 123 15.00 -1.18 20.22
N LEU A 124 14.01 -1.86 20.81
CA LEU A 124 12.62 -1.53 20.56
C LEU A 124 12.24 -0.15 21.11
N LEU A 125 12.74 0.23 22.29
CA LEU A 125 12.52 1.56 22.86
C LEU A 125 13.19 2.66 22.03
N ILE A 126 14.42 2.42 21.54
CA ILE A 126 15.11 3.34 20.62
C ILE A 126 14.31 3.52 19.33
N LEU A 127 13.79 2.43 18.75
CA LEU A 127 12.95 2.50 17.56
C LEU A 127 11.66 3.29 17.85
N ALA A 128 10.99 3.03 18.97
CA ALA A 128 9.78 3.75 19.36
C ALA A 128 10.03 5.27 19.47
N ASP A 129 11.12 5.67 20.11
CA ASP A 129 11.51 7.08 20.25
C ASP A 129 11.79 7.73 18.89
N GLN A 130 12.53 7.04 18.00
CA GLN A 130 12.83 7.53 16.65
C GLN A 130 11.57 7.71 15.79
N VAL A 131 10.65 6.74 15.83
CA VAL A 131 9.39 6.80 15.08
C VAL A 131 8.52 7.93 15.61
N HIS A 132 8.42 8.08 16.93
CA HIS A 132 7.67 9.16 17.57
C HIS A 132 8.23 10.54 17.21
N HIS A 133 9.56 10.71 17.27
CA HIS A 133 10.21 11.95 16.84
C HIS A 133 9.95 12.28 15.38
N LYS A 134 10.00 11.27 14.50
CA LYS A 134 9.72 11.45 13.07
C LYS A 134 8.26 11.85 12.83
N LEU A 135 7.32 11.24 13.55
CA LEU A 135 5.90 11.58 13.49
C LEU A 135 5.67 13.04 13.92
N ASN A 136 6.18 13.42 15.09
CA ASN A 136 6.04 14.80 15.60
C ASN A 136 6.64 15.83 14.62
N HIS A 137 7.80 15.51 14.04
CA HIS A 137 8.44 16.41 13.06
C HIS A 137 7.63 16.59 11.78
N LEU A 138 6.90 15.56 11.34
CA LEU A 138 5.99 15.69 10.20
C LEU A 138 4.75 16.50 10.56
N GLU A 139 4.19 16.28 11.75
CA GLU A 139 3.03 17.03 12.27
C GLU A 139 3.34 18.52 12.48
N GLU A 140 4.50 18.87 13.04
CA GLU A 140 4.93 20.27 13.25
C GLU A 140 5.01 21.08 11.95
N LYS A 141 5.26 20.43 10.80
CA LYS A 141 5.33 21.06 9.48
C LYS A 141 3.98 21.25 8.80
N LEU A 142 2.87 20.96 9.49
CA LEU A 142 1.55 20.82 8.88
C LEU A 142 0.51 21.76 9.51
N HIS A 143 0.24 22.88 8.84
CA HIS A 143 -0.95 23.68 9.10
C HIS A 143 -2.15 23.18 8.30
N ARG A 144 -3.37 23.37 8.81
CA ARG A 144 -4.62 22.89 8.18
C ARG A 144 -4.86 23.45 6.78
N VAL A 145 -4.53 24.73 6.53
CA VAL A 145 -4.67 25.32 5.19
C VAL A 145 -3.66 24.69 4.22
N ASP A 146 -2.43 24.44 4.68
CA ASP A 146 -1.39 23.81 3.88
C ASP A 146 -1.72 22.35 3.55
N GLN A 147 -2.40 21.63 4.45
CA GLN A 147 -2.87 20.26 4.25
C GLN A 147 -3.77 20.13 3.01
N VAL A 148 -4.78 20.98 2.91
CA VAL A 148 -5.76 20.93 1.80
C VAL A 148 -5.09 21.26 0.48
N GLN A 149 -4.23 22.28 0.46
CA GLN A 149 -3.49 22.65 -0.74
C GLN A 149 -2.56 21.52 -1.19
N ARG A 150 -1.83 20.88 -0.25
CA ARG A 150 -0.99 19.71 -0.55
C ARG A 150 -1.81 18.54 -1.09
N ALA A 151 -2.98 18.26 -0.52
CA ALA A 151 -3.88 17.22 -1.01
C ALA A 151 -4.35 17.50 -2.44
N GLN A 152 -4.72 18.74 -2.76
CA GLN A 152 -5.11 19.14 -4.13
C GLN A 152 -3.93 19.04 -5.11
N LEU A 153 -2.74 19.52 -4.74
CA LEU A 153 -1.54 19.39 -5.57
C LEU A 153 -1.19 17.92 -5.82
N HIS A 154 -1.27 17.09 -4.78
CA HIS A 154 -1.06 15.65 -4.90
C HIS A 154 -2.08 15.01 -5.83
N LEU A 155 -3.37 15.36 -5.69
CA LEU A 155 -4.43 14.92 -6.59
C LEU A 155 -4.11 15.25 -8.06
N GLU A 156 -3.75 16.50 -8.36
CA GLU A 156 -3.40 16.92 -9.72
C GLU A 156 -2.15 16.19 -10.25
N GLN A 157 -1.15 15.97 -9.39
CA GLN A 157 0.07 15.26 -9.76
C GLN A 157 -0.22 13.81 -10.18
N ILE A 158 -1.00 13.07 -9.38
CA ILE A 158 -1.31 11.67 -9.68
C ILE A 158 -2.12 11.54 -10.98
N PHE A 159 -3.11 12.41 -11.20
CA PHE A 159 -3.89 12.39 -12.45
C PHE A 159 -3.08 12.86 -13.67
N SER A 160 -2.12 13.78 -13.48
CA SER A 160 -1.17 14.14 -14.53
C SER A 160 -0.27 12.96 -14.91
N TRP A 161 0.18 12.17 -13.92
CA TRP A 161 0.94 10.95 -14.19
C TRP A 161 0.13 9.88 -14.89
N TRP A 162 -1.12 9.66 -14.45
CA TRP A 162 -2.01 8.70 -15.10
C TRP A 162 -2.25 9.09 -16.57
N SER A 163 -2.66 10.34 -16.84
CA SER A 163 -2.90 10.81 -18.21
C SER A 163 -1.65 10.79 -19.10
N ALA A 164 -0.45 10.94 -18.52
CA ALA A 164 0.82 10.77 -19.22
C ALA A 164 1.22 9.31 -19.49
N GLY A 165 0.42 8.33 -19.06
CA GLY A 165 0.65 6.91 -19.31
C GLY A 165 1.59 6.23 -18.30
N ARG A 166 1.86 6.83 -17.13
CA ARG A 166 2.71 6.22 -16.09
C ARG A 166 2.24 4.82 -15.70
N TYR A 167 0.92 4.60 -15.69
CA TYR A 167 0.28 3.34 -15.27
C TYR A 167 -0.06 2.41 -16.46
N ALA A 168 0.49 2.63 -17.65
CA ALA A 168 0.11 1.91 -18.86
C ALA A 168 0.25 0.37 -18.78
N SER A 169 1.13 -0.13 -17.89
CA SER A 169 1.34 -1.56 -17.63
C SER A 169 0.13 -2.27 -16.97
N PHE A 170 -0.83 -1.52 -16.43
CA PHE A 170 -2.03 -2.07 -15.79
C PHE A 170 -3.25 -2.01 -16.73
N SER A 171 -4.23 -2.86 -16.46
CA SER A 171 -5.56 -2.80 -17.09
C SER A 171 -6.25 -1.45 -16.81
N PRO A 172 -7.26 -1.04 -17.58
CA PRO A 172 -7.99 0.21 -17.32
C PRO A 172 -8.48 0.34 -15.87
N ALA A 173 -9.08 -0.72 -15.32
CA ALA A 173 -9.46 -0.79 -13.91
C ALA A 173 -8.24 -0.69 -12.98
N GLY A 174 -7.17 -1.41 -13.31
CA GLY A 174 -5.92 -1.40 -12.54
C GLY A 174 -5.27 -0.02 -12.48
N ARG A 175 -5.32 0.76 -13.57
CA ARG A 175 -4.81 2.14 -13.61
C ARG A 175 -5.56 3.06 -12.66
N CYS A 176 -6.89 2.97 -12.65
CA CYS A 176 -7.71 3.71 -11.70
C CYS A 176 -7.37 3.30 -10.26
N TYR A 177 -7.30 1.99 -10.01
CA TYR A 177 -6.98 1.48 -8.69
C TYR A 177 -5.63 1.99 -8.16
N VAL A 178 -4.55 1.85 -8.94
CA VAL A 178 -3.22 2.28 -8.48
C VAL A 178 -3.13 3.79 -8.29
N ALA A 179 -3.80 4.59 -9.13
CA ALA A 179 -3.89 6.04 -8.93
C ALA A 179 -4.58 6.40 -7.62
N LEU A 180 -5.67 5.69 -7.27
CA LEU A 180 -6.37 5.90 -6.01
C LEU A 180 -5.54 5.46 -4.79
N GLU A 181 -4.76 4.38 -4.91
CA GLU A 181 -3.83 3.96 -3.85
C GLU A 181 -2.68 4.95 -3.66
N GLU A 182 -2.07 5.48 -4.73
CA GLU A 182 -1.09 6.57 -4.60
C GLU A 182 -1.65 7.74 -3.78
N LEU A 183 -2.91 8.12 -4.07
CA LEU A 183 -3.61 9.15 -3.30
C LEU A 183 -3.83 8.76 -1.84
N ARG A 184 -4.27 7.52 -1.57
CA ARG A 184 -4.53 6.99 -0.23
C ARG A 184 -3.28 6.99 0.65
N TRP A 185 -2.13 6.65 0.09
CA TRP A 185 -0.86 6.58 0.82
C TRP A 185 -0.18 7.95 1.00
N GLY A 186 -0.53 8.95 0.19
CA GLY A 186 0.06 10.29 0.27
C GLY A 186 -0.82 11.37 0.93
N ALA A 187 -0.49 12.63 0.65
CA ALA A 187 -1.08 13.81 1.29
C ALA A 187 -2.60 13.94 1.11
N PHE A 188 -3.14 13.41 0.00
CA PHE A 188 -4.58 13.40 -0.23
C PHE A 188 -5.28 12.52 0.82
N GLY A 189 -4.83 11.28 0.98
CA GLY A 189 -5.35 10.35 1.97
C GLY A 189 -5.21 10.85 3.40
N ASP A 190 -4.15 11.62 3.71
CA ASP A 190 -3.96 12.23 5.03
C ASP A 190 -5.12 13.17 5.36
N VAL A 191 -5.51 14.03 4.42
CA VAL A 191 -6.65 14.93 4.57
C VAL A 191 -7.98 14.17 4.63
N ILE A 192 -8.13 13.08 3.88
CA ILE A 192 -9.35 12.26 3.96
C ILE A 192 -9.51 11.61 5.35
N ARG A 193 -8.41 11.17 5.97
CA ARG A 193 -8.42 10.54 7.31
C ARG A 193 -8.65 11.54 8.44
N GLN A 194 -8.07 12.74 8.35
CA GLN A 194 -8.01 13.71 9.45
C GLN A 194 -9.00 14.88 9.29
N GLY A 195 -9.51 15.09 8.07
CA GLY A 195 -10.32 16.25 7.71
C GLY A 195 -11.75 16.20 8.25
N GLU A 196 -12.39 17.37 8.27
CA GLU A 196 -13.80 17.50 8.60
C GLU A 196 -14.69 16.97 7.46
N THR A 197 -15.83 16.37 7.83
CA THR A 197 -16.75 15.70 6.90
C THR A 197 -17.10 16.52 5.67
N GLY A 198 -17.39 17.83 5.82
CA GLY A 198 -17.74 18.69 4.68
C GLY A 198 -16.61 18.87 3.67
N GLN A 199 -15.38 19.07 4.16
CA GLN A 199 -14.19 19.22 3.33
C GLN A 199 -13.79 17.90 2.67
N VAL A 200 -13.87 16.79 3.42
CA VAL A 200 -13.62 15.44 2.90
C VAL A 200 -14.58 15.12 1.76
N ASN A 201 -15.88 15.40 1.94
CA ASN A 201 -16.86 15.16 0.88
C ASN A 201 -16.58 15.98 -0.38
N GLN A 202 -16.21 17.27 -0.24
CA GLN A 202 -15.84 18.09 -1.40
C GLN A 202 -14.62 17.54 -2.15
N LEU A 203 -13.59 17.09 -1.44
CA LEU A 203 -12.41 16.50 -2.08
C LEU A 203 -12.72 15.15 -2.74
N LEU A 204 -13.54 14.32 -2.12
CA LEU A 204 -13.99 13.06 -2.71
C LEU A 204 -14.85 13.28 -3.95
N ASP A 205 -15.70 14.32 -3.95
CA ASP A 205 -16.48 14.67 -5.15
C ASP A 205 -15.55 15.10 -6.29
N ILE A 206 -14.55 15.93 -6.04
CA ILE A 206 -13.54 16.29 -7.05
C ILE A 206 -12.81 15.04 -7.57
N LEU A 207 -12.42 14.14 -6.66
CA LEU A 207 -11.77 12.89 -7.02
C LEU A 207 -12.66 12.01 -7.91
N ARG A 208 -13.95 11.84 -7.57
CA ARG A 208 -14.92 11.08 -8.38
C ARG A 208 -15.02 11.64 -9.79
N HIS A 209 -15.15 12.95 -9.94
CA HIS A 209 -15.22 13.59 -11.26
C HIS A 209 -13.94 13.38 -12.09
N LYS A 210 -12.76 13.46 -11.45
CA LYS A 210 -11.49 13.20 -12.13
C LYS A 210 -11.34 11.74 -12.54
N ALA A 211 -11.63 10.81 -11.63
CA ALA A 211 -11.58 9.38 -11.90
C ALA A 211 -12.53 9.00 -13.04
N LEU A 212 -13.76 9.50 -13.01
CA LEU A 212 -14.73 9.32 -14.09
C LEU A 212 -14.22 9.86 -15.42
N THR A 213 -13.72 11.10 -15.45
CA THR A 213 -13.23 11.73 -16.68
C THR A 213 -12.09 10.91 -17.29
N GLN A 214 -11.13 10.47 -16.47
CA GLN A 214 -10.00 9.68 -16.93
C GLN A 214 -10.43 8.29 -17.39
N MET A 215 -11.34 7.63 -16.68
CA MET A 215 -11.88 6.32 -17.06
C MET A 215 -12.73 6.38 -18.34
N ALA A 216 -13.50 7.45 -18.53
CA ALA A 216 -14.28 7.64 -19.75
C ALA A 216 -13.37 7.78 -20.98
N GLN A 217 -12.20 8.41 -20.83
CA GLN A 217 -11.19 8.50 -21.90
C GLN A 217 -10.63 7.12 -22.27
N GLU A 218 -10.39 6.25 -21.27
CA GLU A 218 -9.93 4.86 -21.49
C GLU A 218 -10.96 4.02 -22.27
N SER A 219 -12.27 4.32 -22.16
CA SER A 219 -13.36 3.64 -22.88
C SER A 219 -13.85 4.35 -24.14
N GLY A 220 -13.02 5.19 -24.77
CA GLY A 220 -13.38 5.84 -26.03
C GLY A 220 -14.27 7.08 -25.90
N GLY A 221 -14.28 7.71 -24.72
CA GLY A 221 -14.85 9.04 -24.47
C GLY A 221 -16.26 9.07 -23.88
N SER A 222 -16.88 7.92 -23.61
CA SER A 222 -18.21 7.87 -22.99
C SER A 222 -18.17 7.38 -21.54
N ALA A 223 -18.74 8.18 -20.64
CA ALA A 223 -18.84 7.89 -19.21
C ALA A 223 -19.88 6.80 -18.89
N THR A 224 -20.94 6.68 -19.70
CA THR A 224 -22.15 5.90 -19.38
C THR A 224 -22.30 4.63 -20.22
N VAL A 225 -21.53 4.50 -21.31
CA VAL A 225 -21.49 3.27 -22.13
C VAL A 225 -21.04 2.11 -21.24
N ARG A 226 -21.79 1.01 -21.29
CA ARG A 226 -21.52 -0.20 -20.53
C ARG A 226 -20.72 -1.18 -21.37
N LEU A 227 -19.53 -1.50 -20.91
CA LEU A 227 -18.63 -2.49 -21.53
C LEU A 227 -18.63 -3.79 -20.72
N ASN A 228 -18.11 -4.87 -21.29
CA ASN A 228 -17.88 -6.09 -20.52
C ASN A 228 -16.88 -5.79 -19.41
N THR A 229 -17.19 -6.19 -18.19
CA THR A 229 -16.30 -6.02 -17.04
C THR A 229 -14.93 -6.63 -17.27
N LEU A 230 -14.83 -7.73 -18.02
CA LEU A 230 -13.53 -8.32 -18.36
C LEU A 230 -12.66 -7.38 -19.20
N ASP A 231 -13.25 -6.52 -20.05
CA ASP A 231 -12.49 -5.56 -20.85
C ASP A 231 -11.80 -4.52 -19.95
N TRP A 232 -12.50 -4.06 -18.90
CA TRP A 232 -11.93 -3.18 -17.87
C TRP A 232 -10.80 -3.83 -17.09
N LEU A 233 -10.89 -5.15 -16.87
CA LEU A 233 -9.94 -5.93 -16.08
C LEU A 233 -8.73 -6.43 -16.88
N GLY A 234 -8.65 -6.14 -18.19
CA GLY A 234 -7.54 -6.55 -19.06
C GLY A 234 -7.78 -7.83 -19.87
N GLY A 235 -9.02 -8.31 -19.93
CA GLY A 235 -9.46 -9.44 -20.74
C GLY A 235 -9.02 -10.82 -20.21
N GLN A 236 -9.08 -11.83 -21.09
CA GLN A 236 -8.62 -13.22 -20.86
C GLN A 236 -7.09 -13.34 -20.68
N GLY A 237 -6.35 -12.22 -20.70
CA GLY A 237 -4.89 -12.17 -20.51
C GLY A 237 -4.42 -12.33 -19.06
N ARG A 238 -5.31 -12.72 -18.13
CA ARG A 238 -4.96 -13.07 -16.74
C ARG A 238 -4.00 -14.26 -16.65
N GLU A 239 -3.87 -15.06 -17.71
CA GLU A 239 -3.10 -16.31 -17.72
C GLU A 239 -1.56 -16.14 -17.73
N GLN A 240 -1.02 -14.92 -17.77
CA GLN A 240 0.40 -14.71 -17.50
C GLN A 240 0.66 -14.65 -15.99
N ALA A 241 0.55 -15.83 -15.38
CA ALA A 241 1.27 -16.14 -14.15
C ALA A 241 2.74 -15.76 -14.36
N ASP A 242 3.30 -14.96 -13.45
CA ASP A 242 4.67 -14.45 -13.43
C ASP A 242 4.92 -13.08 -14.11
N ASN A 243 3.96 -12.14 -14.03
CA ASN A 243 4.22 -10.72 -14.30
C ASN A 243 4.43 -9.95 -12.98
N GLU A 244 5.60 -9.33 -12.80
CA GLU A 244 5.94 -8.50 -11.63
C GLU A 244 4.91 -7.40 -11.35
N TRP A 245 4.29 -6.83 -12.40
CA TRP A 245 3.21 -5.84 -12.26
C TRP A 245 1.95 -6.43 -11.63
N HIS A 246 1.63 -7.68 -11.94
CA HIS A 246 0.48 -8.38 -11.38
C HIS A 246 0.71 -8.72 -9.90
N ASP A 247 1.90 -9.22 -9.54
CA ASP A 247 2.23 -9.49 -8.14
C ASP A 247 2.17 -8.21 -7.29
N ALA A 248 2.60 -7.08 -7.86
CA ALA A 248 2.60 -5.81 -7.15
C ALA A 248 1.19 -5.26 -6.93
N ILE A 249 0.31 -5.28 -7.94
CA ILE A 249 -1.07 -4.83 -7.78
C ILE A 249 -1.86 -5.78 -6.88
N ASN A 250 -1.57 -7.09 -6.94
CA ASN A 250 -2.15 -8.09 -6.05
C ASN A 250 -1.79 -7.83 -4.59
N TRP A 251 -0.49 -7.61 -4.31
CA TRP A 251 -0.03 -7.25 -2.97
C TRP A 251 -0.58 -5.90 -2.52
N LEU A 252 -0.60 -4.88 -3.38
CA LEU A 252 -1.16 -3.56 -3.05
C LEU A 252 -2.61 -3.68 -2.56
N GLY A 253 -3.40 -4.51 -3.23
CA GLY A 253 -4.80 -4.81 -2.91
C GLY A 253 -5.04 -5.90 -1.88
N ASP A 254 -4.02 -6.41 -1.19
CA ASP A 254 -4.20 -7.50 -0.22
C ASP A 254 -5.06 -7.14 1.00
N TRP A 255 -5.39 -5.87 1.23
CA TRP A 255 -6.32 -5.46 2.28
C TRP A 255 -7.80 -5.70 1.89
N CYS A 256 -8.10 -5.88 0.60
CA CYS A 256 -9.47 -5.98 0.11
C CYS A 256 -10.08 -7.37 0.35
N SER A 257 -11.41 -7.48 0.21
CA SER A 257 -12.14 -8.74 0.36
C SER A 257 -13.26 -8.81 -0.66
N GLU A 258 -13.61 -10.02 -1.10
CA GLU A 258 -14.61 -10.24 -2.15
C GLU A 258 -15.98 -9.63 -1.82
N GLU A 259 -16.39 -9.68 -0.55
CA GLU A 259 -17.71 -9.23 -0.11
C GLU A 259 -17.84 -7.71 0.05
N GLN A 260 -16.82 -7.08 0.62
CA GLN A 260 -16.83 -5.65 0.97
C GLN A 260 -16.27 -4.80 -0.18
N HIS A 261 -15.34 -5.36 -0.96
CA HIS A 261 -14.59 -4.65 -1.99
C HIS A 261 -14.64 -5.39 -3.33
N PRO A 262 -15.84 -5.72 -3.86
CA PRO A 262 -15.96 -6.56 -5.05
C PRO A 262 -15.26 -5.98 -6.28
N VAL A 263 -15.19 -4.64 -6.41
CA VAL A 263 -14.53 -3.99 -7.55
C VAL A 263 -13.01 -4.04 -7.40
N ILE A 264 -12.47 -3.66 -6.25
CA ILE A 264 -11.02 -3.71 -5.99
C ILE A 264 -10.53 -5.16 -6.01
N TRP A 265 -11.27 -6.07 -5.40
CA TRP A 265 -10.94 -7.50 -5.41
C TRP A 265 -10.91 -8.04 -6.83
N SER A 266 -11.92 -7.75 -7.66
CA SER A 266 -11.91 -8.15 -9.07
C SER A 266 -10.74 -7.55 -9.86
N THR A 267 -10.30 -6.34 -9.49
CA THR A 267 -9.24 -5.60 -10.18
C THR A 267 -7.85 -6.13 -9.83
N THR A 268 -7.66 -6.56 -8.59
CA THR A 268 -6.34 -6.86 -8.01
C THR A 268 -6.08 -8.34 -7.80
N GLN A 269 -7.13 -9.14 -7.58
CA GLN A 269 -7.02 -10.56 -7.28
C GLN A 269 -7.21 -11.39 -8.55
N ALA A 270 -6.29 -12.33 -8.79
CA ALA A 270 -6.40 -13.31 -9.87
C ALA A 270 -7.46 -14.35 -9.53
N ALA A 271 -8.72 -14.02 -9.85
CA ALA A 271 -9.84 -14.92 -9.62
C ALA A 271 -10.36 -15.52 -10.92
N GLU A 272 -10.64 -16.82 -10.90
CA GLU A 272 -11.29 -17.54 -12.00
C GLU A 272 -12.75 -17.08 -12.20
N HIS A 273 -13.38 -16.55 -11.15
CA HIS A 273 -14.75 -16.05 -11.18
C HIS A 273 -14.83 -14.58 -10.75
N LEU A 274 -15.84 -13.89 -11.28
CA LEU A 274 -16.21 -12.56 -10.78
C LEU A 274 -17.06 -12.70 -9.50
N PRO A 275 -16.85 -11.83 -8.50
CA PRO A 275 -17.68 -11.75 -7.32
C PRO A 275 -19.15 -11.55 -7.66
N VAL A 276 -20.05 -12.06 -6.82
CA VAL A 276 -21.50 -11.92 -7.01
C VAL A 276 -21.93 -10.45 -7.11
N ARG A 277 -21.25 -9.56 -6.36
CA ARG A 277 -21.53 -8.12 -6.34
C ARG A 277 -20.85 -7.34 -7.47
N MET A 278 -19.99 -7.98 -8.26
CA MET A 278 -19.35 -7.34 -9.41
C MET A 278 -20.29 -7.38 -10.62
N PRO A 279 -20.69 -6.22 -11.18
CA PRO A 279 -21.52 -6.21 -12.38
C PRO A 279 -20.78 -6.86 -13.55
N ARG A 280 -21.49 -7.56 -14.44
CA ARG A 280 -20.90 -8.11 -15.68
C ARG A 280 -20.73 -7.06 -16.78
N LEU A 281 -21.52 -5.99 -16.70
CA LEU A 281 -21.45 -4.83 -17.58
C LEU A 281 -21.26 -3.59 -16.72
N CYS A 282 -20.15 -2.88 -16.94
CA CYS A 282 -19.78 -1.69 -16.17
C CYS A 282 -19.55 -0.50 -17.09
N SER A 283 -20.03 0.67 -16.67
CA SER A 283 -19.63 1.96 -17.22
C SER A 283 -18.41 2.51 -16.48
N ALA A 284 -17.73 3.49 -17.10
CA ALA A 284 -16.65 4.22 -16.46
C ALA A 284 -17.11 4.88 -15.14
N GLU A 285 -18.30 5.49 -15.15
CA GLU A 285 -18.96 6.07 -13.99
C GLU A 285 -19.08 5.04 -12.85
N ARG A 286 -19.77 3.92 -13.11
CA ARG A 286 -20.02 2.90 -12.09
C ARG A 286 -18.74 2.34 -11.50
N LEU A 287 -17.73 2.11 -12.34
CA LEU A 287 -16.46 1.54 -11.90
C LEU A 287 -15.67 2.54 -11.05
N SER A 288 -15.49 3.76 -11.54
CA SER A 288 -14.74 4.82 -10.85
C SER A 288 -15.36 5.21 -9.50
N GLU A 289 -16.70 5.37 -9.43
CA GLU A 289 -17.39 5.71 -8.18
C GLU A 289 -17.25 4.60 -7.14
N SER A 290 -17.47 3.35 -7.56
CA SER A 290 -17.35 2.19 -6.66
C SER A 290 -15.91 2.05 -6.14
N MET A 291 -14.89 2.29 -6.96
CA MET A 291 -13.49 2.25 -6.52
C MET A 291 -13.17 3.35 -5.51
N VAL A 292 -13.62 4.59 -5.75
CA VAL A 292 -13.41 5.69 -4.79
C VAL A 292 -14.10 5.37 -3.47
N ASP A 293 -15.33 4.84 -3.53
CA ASP A 293 -16.09 4.44 -2.35
C ASP A 293 -15.41 3.30 -1.58
N GLU A 294 -15.03 2.23 -2.27
CA GLU A 294 -14.35 1.07 -1.66
C GLU A 294 -13.01 1.44 -1.00
N ILE A 295 -12.29 2.45 -1.51
CA ILE A 295 -10.97 2.85 -0.99
C ILE A 295 -11.06 3.90 0.14
N PHE A 296 -12.00 4.85 0.03
CA PHE A 296 -12.05 6.04 0.89
C PHE A 296 -13.25 6.10 1.84
N GLN A 297 -14.21 5.18 1.79
CA GLN A 297 -15.29 5.14 2.79
C GLN A 297 -14.78 4.70 4.16
N LYS A 298 -15.36 5.29 5.21
CA LYS A 298 -15.05 4.97 6.60
C LYS A 298 -15.43 3.51 6.89
N GLY A 299 -14.43 2.66 7.12
CA GLY A 299 -14.60 1.23 7.43
C GLY A 299 -13.85 0.27 6.51
N ALA A 300 -13.15 0.76 5.48
CA ALA A 300 -12.41 -0.06 4.51
C ALA A 300 -10.94 -0.37 4.89
N ALA A 301 -10.52 -0.16 6.14
CA ALA A 301 -9.15 -0.43 6.61
C ALA A 301 -9.12 -0.87 8.08
#